data_AF-A0A521ZMT7-F1
#
_entry.id   AF-A0A521ZMT7-F1
#
_cell.length_a   1.000
_cell.length_b   1.000
_cell.length_c   1.000
_cell.angle_alpha   90.00
_cell.angle_beta   90.00
_cell.angle_gamma   90.00
#
_symmetry.space_group_name_H-M   'P 1'
#
loop_
_entity.id
_entity.type
_entity.pdbx_description
1 polymer ?
#
loop_
_entity_poly.entity_id
_entity_poly.type
_entity_poly.pdbx_seq_one_letter_code
_entity_poly.pdbx_strand_id
1 'polypeptide(L)'
;MKNTPALTDADINEIDLLLAAVPAPFETVDAVILDGYLAGVLVQPVELAPEQWLPPIFGTEGMPEGGIEGWTQEQHDKLIGLITRRKDEILRGILEDGWFDPIIPLIEDDDGKVLEGKDAMEGIGYWAAGFEWALANFPQLEDAALPGVPDLLDSIWRHLPEQDETQQAMTKALD
;
A
#
# COMPACT_ATOMS: atom_id res chain seq x y z
N MET A 1 -20.49 10.00 5.08
CA MET A 1 -20.37 8.53 5.10
C MET A 1 -20.79 8.06 6.49
N LYS A 2 -21.78 7.16 6.61
CA LYS A 2 -22.30 6.72 7.92
C LYS A 2 -21.46 5.56 8.46
N ASN A 3 -20.93 5.69 9.68
CA ASN A 3 -20.60 4.66 10.68
C ASN A 3 -20.13 3.26 10.21
N THR A 4 -19.41 3.13 9.10
CA THR A 4 -18.72 1.86 8.80
C THR A 4 -17.61 1.70 9.83
N PRO A 5 -17.63 0.63 10.65
CA PRO A 5 -16.58 0.37 11.63
C PRO A 5 -15.22 0.26 10.93
N ALA A 6 -14.17 0.68 11.62
CA ALA A 6 -12.80 0.42 11.22
C ALA A 6 -12.58 -1.09 11.00
N LEU A 7 -11.65 -1.43 10.11
CA LEU A 7 -11.19 -2.81 9.96
C LEU A 7 -10.62 -3.32 11.29
N THR A 8 -10.89 -4.59 11.56
CA THR A 8 -10.30 -5.32 12.69
C THR A 8 -9.06 -6.07 12.24
N ASP A 9 -8.23 -6.54 13.16
CA ASP A 9 -7.09 -7.42 12.84
C ASP A 9 -7.52 -8.66 12.04
N ALA A 10 -8.73 -9.17 12.28
CA ALA A 10 -9.29 -10.28 11.53
C ALA A 10 -9.62 -9.90 10.08
N ASP A 11 -10.12 -8.67 9.84
CA ASP A 11 -10.32 -8.16 8.48
C ASP A 11 -8.97 -7.98 7.77
N ILE A 12 -7.94 -7.48 8.46
CA ILE A 12 -6.59 -7.28 7.89
C ILE A 12 -5.94 -8.61 7.53
N ASN A 13 -5.97 -9.59 8.44
CA ASN A 13 -5.50 -10.94 8.15
C ASN A 13 -6.27 -11.59 6.99
N GLU A 14 -7.55 -11.30 6.85
CA GLU A 14 -8.34 -11.78 5.71
C GLU A 14 -7.92 -11.11 4.39
N ILE A 15 -7.57 -9.82 4.39
CA ILE A 15 -6.98 -9.14 3.23
C ILE A 15 -5.70 -9.87 2.82
N ASP A 16 -4.77 -10.10 3.75
CA ASP A 16 -3.50 -10.81 3.48
C ASP A 16 -3.73 -12.19 2.87
N LEU A 17 -4.61 -12.99 3.47
CA LEU A 17 -4.92 -14.34 2.98
C LEU A 17 -5.54 -14.32 1.58
N LEU A 18 -6.40 -13.34 1.29
CA LEU A 18 -7.01 -13.20 -0.03
C LEU A 18 -6.00 -12.72 -1.08
N LEU A 19 -5.15 -11.75 -0.75
CA LEU A 19 -4.07 -11.29 -1.64
C LEU A 19 -3.13 -12.44 -2.00
N ALA A 20 -2.69 -13.23 -1.01
CA ALA A 20 -1.82 -14.38 -1.21
C ALA A 20 -2.49 -15.55 -1.97
N ALA A 21 -3.83 -15.61 -1.98
CA ALA A 21 -4.59 -16.65 -2.67
C ALA A 21 -4.87 -16.31 -4.15
N VAL A 22 -4.54 -15.10 -4.60
CA VAL A 22 -4.65 -14.74 -6.02
C VAL A 22 -3.71 -15.63 -6.85
N PRO A 23 -4.20 -16.34 -7.88
CA PRO A 23 -3.39 -17.27 -8.65
C PRO A 23 -2.39 -16.56 -9.55
N ALA A 24 -1.30 -17.25 -9.89
CA ALA A 24 -0.40 -16.83 -10.97
C ALA A 24 -1.18 -16.62 -12.30
N PRO A 25 -0.78 -15.69 -13.17
CA PRO A 25 0.50 -14.93 -13.15
C PRO A 25 0.47 -13.62 -12.34
N PHE A 26 -0.62 -13.33 -11.62
CA PHE A 26 -0.74 -12.09 -10.86
C PHE A 26 0.17 -12.11 -9.62
N GLU A 27 0.82 -10.99 -9.35
CA GLU A 27 1.70 -10.81 -8.19
C GLU A 27 1.11 -9.71 -7.32
N THR A 28 0.60 -10.08 -6.15
CA THR A 28 -0.07 -9.16 -5.25
C THR A 28 0.90 -8.58 -4.22
N VAL A 29 0.61 -7.35 -3.81
CA VAL A 29 1.17 -6.80 -2.57
C VAL A 29 0.59 -7.53 -1.34
N ASP A 30 1.24 -7.42 -0.19
CA ASP A 30 0.64 -7.79 1.11
C ASP A 30 -0.17 -6.62 1.70
N ALA A 31 -0.83 -6.83 2.85
CA ALA A 31 -1.67 -5.82 3.49
C ALA A 31 -0.88 -4.58 3.97
N VAL A 32 0.39 -4.73 4.34
CA VAL A 32 1.25 -3.61 4.79
C VAL A 32 1.58 -2.71 3.60
N ILE A 33 2.07 -3.30 2.51
CA ILE A 33 2.39 -2.59 1.28
C ILE A 33 1.11 -2.01 0.66
N LEU A 34 -0.01 -2.74 0.71
CA LEU A 34 -1.32 -2.24 0.31
C LEU A 34 -1.71 -0.98 1.09
N ASP A 35 -1.55 -0.97 2.41
CA ASP A 35 -1.93 0.19 3.24
C ASP A 35 -1.16 1.46 2.85
N GLY A 36 0.15 1.32 2.63
CA GLY A 36 1.00 2.38 2.10
C GLY A 36 0.56 2.84 0.71
N TYR A 37 0.27 1.89 -0.17
CA TYR A 37 -0.22 2.17 -1.52
C TYR A 37 -1.54 2.95 -1.50
N LEU A 38 -2.49 2.55 -0.66
CA LEU A 38 -3.77 3.26 -0.52
C LEU A 38 -3.58 4.69 0.00
N ALA A 39 -2.66 4.92 0.93
CA ALA A 39 -2.32 6.26 1.38
C ALA A 39 -1.71 7.10 0.24
N GLY A 40 -0.79 6.52 -0.55
CA GLY A 40 -0.19 7.16 -1.72
C GLY A 40 -1.21 7.49 -2.82
N VAL A 41 -2.23 6.66 -3.01
CA VAL A 41 -3.38 6.93 -3.90
C VAL A 41 -4.21 8.11 -3.39
N LEU A 42 -4.46 8.18 -2.08
CA LEU A 42 -5.33 9.21 -1.47
C LEU A 42 -4.71 10.61 -1.42
N VAL A 43 -3.37 10.71 -1.43
CA VAL A 43 -2.67 12.00 -1.44
C VAL A 43 -2.54 12.61 -2.84
N GLN A 44 -2.93 11.89 -3.90
CA GLN A 44 -2.89 12.42 -5.24
C GLN A 44 -3.80 13.66 -5.36
N PRO A 45 -3.37 14.73 -6.06
CA PRO A 45 -4.14 15.96 -6.20
C PRO A 45 -5.31 15.82 -7.20
N VAL A 46 -5.58 14.60 -7.66
CA VAL A 46 -6.64 14.26 -8.61
C VAL A 46 -7.42 13.06 -8.08
N GLU A 47 -8.70 12.99 -8.42
CA GLU A 47 -9.52 11.82 -8.12
C GLU A 47 -9.16 10.68 -9.06
N LEU A 48 -8.70 9.56 -8.50
CA LEU A 48 -8.41 8.33 -9.23
C LEU A 48 -9.63 7.40 -9.18
N ALA A 49 -10.12 6.99 -10.34
CA ALA A 49 -11.20 6.03 -10.46
C ALA A 49 -10.72 4.61 -10.08
N PRO A 50 -11.61 3.72 -9.59
CA PRO A 50 -11.25 2.34 -9.23
C PRO A 50 -10.49 1.59 -10.32
N GLU A 51 -10.82 1.81 -11.58
CA GLU A 51 -10.17 1.17 -12.73
C GLU A 51 -8.72 1.63 -12.92
N GLN A 52 -8.32 2.74 -12.30
CA GLN A 52 -6.95 3.26 -12.32
C GLN A 52 -6.13 2.73 -11.14
N TRP A 53 -6.68 2.75 -9.92
CA TRP A 53 -5.92 2.44 -8.71
C TRP A 53 -6.07 0.99 -8.21
N LEU A 54 -7.04 0.21 -8.68
CA LEU A 54 -7.11 -1.22 -8.32
C LEU A 54 -6.04 -2.07 -9.03
N PRO A 55 -5.80 -1.94 -10.35
CA PRO A 55 -4.90 -2.86 -11.06
C PRO A 55 -3.47 -2.95 -10.49
N PRO A 56 -2.79 -1.86 -10.07
CA PRO A 56 -1.42 -1.94 -9.58
C PRO A 56 -1.24 -2.73 -8.27
N ILE A 57 -2.32 -3.03 -7.54
CA ILE A 57 -2.30 -3.91 -6.36
C ILE A 57 -1.93 -5.36 -6.75
N PHE A 58 -2.19 -5.74 -7.99
CA PHE A 58 -2.02 -7.09 -8.55
C PHE A 58 -0.80 -7.18 -9.50
N GLY A 59 0.13 -6.24 -9.39
CA GLY A 59 1.37 -6.22 -10.15
C GLY A 59 1.18 -5.81 -11.61
N THR A 60 2.15 -6.15 -12.45
CA THR A 60 2.21 -5.69 -13.85
C THR A 60 1.16 -6.32 -14.77
N GLU A 61 0.67 -7.51 -14.41
CA GLU A 61 -0.38 -8.20 -15.15
C GLU A 61 -1.76 -7.57 -14.94
N GLY A 62 -1.90 -6.68 -13.96
CA GLY A 62 -3.14 -6.00 -13.62
C GLY A 62 -4.11 -6.88 -12.81
N MET A 63 -5.34 -6.42 -12.62
CA MET A 63 -6.29 -7.11 -11.75
C MET A 63 -6.93 -8.33 -12.44
N PRO A 64 -6.97 -9.52 -11.81
CA PRO A 64 -7.68 -10.68 -12.34
C PRO A 64 -9.19 -10.44 -12.39
N GLU A 65 -9.85 -11.01 -13.39
CA GLU A 65 -11.31 -11.15 -13.37
C GLU A 65 -11.73 -12.16 -12.28
N GLY A 66 -12.86 -11.88 -11.62
CA GLY A 66 -13.47 -12.84 -10.70
C GLY A 66 -14.00 -14.07 -11.44
N GLY A 67 -13.83 -15.26 -10.84
CA GLY A 67 -14.36 -16.52 -11.39
C GLY A 67 -13.42 -17.26 -12.34
N ILE A 68 -12.17 -16.83 -12.49
CA ILE A 68 -11.13 -17.59 -13.18
C ILE A 68 -10.74 -18.85 -12.37
N GLU A 69 -10.00 -19.76 -13.01
CA GLU A 69 -9.50 -20.96 -12.33
C GLU A 69 -8.65 -20.59 -11.12
N GLY A 70 -8.97 -21.15 -9.94
CA GLY A 70 -8.27 -20.86 -8.69
C GLY A 70 -8.67 -19.55 -8.00
N TRP A 71 -9.54 -18.73 -8.59
CA TRP A 71 -9.98 -17.45 -8.02
C TRP A 71 -11.47 -17.21 -8.22
N THR A 72 -12.27 -17.47 -7.18
CA THR A 72 -13.73 -17.37 -7.29
C THR A 72 -14.21 -15.92 -7.32
N GLN A 73 -15.41 -15.70 -7.90
CA GLN A 73 -16.07 -14.39 -7.85
C GLN A 73 -16.25 -13.89 -6.42
N GLU A 74 -16.60 -14.77 -5.47
CA GLU A 74 -16.81 -14.41 -4.07
C GLU A 74 -15.52 -13.92 -3.40
N GLN A 75 -14.39 -14.59 -3.65
CA GLN A 75 -13.08 -14.14 -3.15
C GLN A 75 -12.69 -12.78 -3.73
N HIS A 76 -12.89 -12.60 -5.04
CA HIS A 76 -12.64 -11.33 -5.72
C HIS A 76 -13.47 -10.19 -5.09
N ASP A 77 -14.80 -10.34 -5.04
CA ASP A 77 -15.71 -9.32 -4.52
C ASP A 77 -15.41 -9.00 -3.05
N LYS A 78 -15.07 -10.02 -2.26
CA LYS A 78 -14.70 -9.85 -0.85
C LYS A 78 -13.42 -9.05 -0.68
N LEU A 79 -12.37 -9.39 -1.44
CA LEU A 79 -11.09 -8.69 -1.39
C LEU A 79 -11.27 -7.21 -1.77
N ILE A 80 -11.93 -6.93 -2.90
CA ILE A 80 -12.18 -5.56 -3.36
C ILE A 80 -13.02 -4.78 -2.35
N GLY A 81 -14.01 -5.42 -1.72
CA GLY A 81 -14.81 -4.81 -0.65
C GLY A 81 -13.98 -4.42 0.57
N LEU A 82 -13.06 -5.28 1.02
CA LEU A 82 -12.17 -5.01 2.15
C LEU A 82 -11.15 -3.90 1.84
N ILE A 83 -10.52 -3.95 0.66
CA ILE A 83 -9.59 -2.91 0.18
C ILE A 83 -10.29 -1.54 0.14
N THR A 84 -11.50 -1.50 -0.43
CA THR A 84 -12.28 -0.26 -0.53
C THR A 84 -12.66 0.27 0.86
N ARG A 85 -13.08 -0.61 1.78
CA ARG A 85 -13.35 -0.24 3.18
C ARG A 85 -12.12 0.37 3.85
N ARG A 86 -10.93 -0.21 3.63
CA ARG A 86 -9.68 0.32 4.21
C ARG A 86 -9.33 1.68 3.63
N LYS A 87 -9.43 1.85 2.31
CA LYS A 87 -9.21 3.15 1.65
C LYS A 87 -10.14 4.23 2.19
N ASP A 88 -11.44 3.92 2.34
CA ASP A 88 -12.43 4.85 2.89
C ASP A 88 -12.16 5.21 4.36
N GLU A 89 -11.65 4.25 5.13
CA GLU A 89 -11.24 4.45 6.52
C GLU A 89 -10.04 5.39 6.64
N ILE A 90 -8.99 5.18 5.85
CA ILE A 90 -7.80 6.05 5.79
C ILE A 90 -8.23 7.46 5.41
N LEU A 91 -9.03 7.60 4.34
CA LEU A 91 -9.53 8.91 3.88
C LEU A 91 -10.32 9.63 4.98
N ARG A 92 -11.19 8.90 5.69
CA ARG A 92 -11.95 9.46 6.80
C ARG A 92 -11.03 9.96 7.91
N GLY A 93 -10.02 9.19 8.33
CA GLY A 93 -9.06 9.61 9.34
C GLY A 93 -8.33 10.89 8.93
N ILE A 94 -7.83 10.94 7.69
CA ILE A 94 -7.16 12.13 7.14
C ILE A 94 -8.08 13.37 7.19
N LEU A 95 -9.35 13.23 6.78
CA LEU A 95 -10.28 14.35 6.68
C LEU A 95 -10.87 14.80 8.03
N GLU A 96 -11.14 13.86 8.94
CA GLU A 96 -11.82 14.14 10.21
C GLU A 96 -10.82 14.48 11.33
N ASP A 97 -9.69 13.78 11.39
CA ASP A 97 -8.72 13.87 12.49
C ASP A 97 -7.36 14.43 12.07
N GLY A 98 -7.07 14.51 10.77
CA GLY A 98 -5.78 14.93 10.24
C GLY A 98 -4.68 13.86 10.33
N TRP A 99 -5.05 12.62 10.68
CA TRP A 99 -4.17 11.46 10.75
C TRP A 99 -4.98 10.16 10.65
N PHE A 100 -4.32 9.04 10.42
CA PHE A 100 -4.91 7.69 10.46
C PHE A 100 -3.91 6.72 11.09
N ASP A 101 -4.37 5.54 11.48
CA ASP A 101 -3.54 4.48 12.08
C ASP A 101 -3.00 3.56 10.97
N PRO A 102 -1.71 3.65 10.56
CA PRO A 102 -1.15 2.85 9.46
C PRO A 102 -0.91 1.40 9.89
N ILE A 103 -1.02 0.47 8.94
CA ILE A 103 -0.68 -0.93 9.19
C ILE A 103 0.83 -1.10 9.11
N ILE A 104 1.48 -1.21 10.27
CA ILE A 104 2.93 -1.41 10.39
C ILE A 104 3.21 -2.80 10.96
N PRO A 105 4.04 -3.63 10.30
CA PRO A 105 4.38 -4.95 10.80
C PRO A 105 5.29 -4.83 12.02
N LEU A 106 5.07 -5.71 13.00
CA LEU A 106 6.01 -5.91 14.09
C LEU A 106 7.19 -6.72 13.56
N ILE A 107 8.40 -6.19 13.71
CA ILE A 107 9.62 -6.90 13.34
C ILE A 107 10.06 -7.76 14.52
N GLU A 108 10.32 -9.03 14.26
CA GLU A 108 10.82 -10.00 15.25
C GLU A 108 12.26 -10.38 14.93
N ASP A 109 13.06 -10.68 15.97
CA ASP A 109 14.36 -11.32 15.81
C ASP A 109 14.24 -12.83 15.52
N ASP A 110 15.38 -13.49 15.30
CA ASP A 110 15.46 -14.93 15.04
C ASP A 110 14.84 -15.80 16.17
N ASP A 111 14.70 -15.24 17.38
CA ASP A 111 14.10 -15.90 18.54
C ASP A 111 12.59 -15.58 18.68
N GLY A 112 11.99 -14.85 17.74
CA GLY A 112 10.57 -14.47 17.74
C GLY A 112 10.25 -13.34 18.71
N LYS A 113 11.25 -12.58 19.16
CA LYS A 113 11.04 -11.44 20.05
C LYS A 113 10.88 -10.17 19.20
N VAL A 114 9.79 -9.44 19.45
CA VAL A 114 9.55 -8.13 18.83
C VAL A 114 10.70 -7.18 19.15
N LEU A 115 11.27 -6.59 18.10
CA LEU A 115 12.32 -5.59 18.16
C LEU A 115 11.79 -4.29 18.77
N GLU A 116 12.68 -3.50 19.38
CA GLU A 116 12.36 -2.21 19.99
C GLU A 116 13.28 -1.11 19.46
N GLY A 117 12.87 0.16 19.61
CA GLY A 117 13.70 1.30 19.26
C GLY A 117 13.86 1.47 17.75
N LYS A 118 15.11 1.62 17.27
CA LYS A 118 15.39 1.93 15.86
C LYS A 118 15.07 0.73 14.96
N ASP A 119 15.38 -0.49 15.40
CA ASP A 119 15.24 -1.69 14.57
C ASP A 119 13.76 -2.05 14.36
N ALA A 120 12.88 -1.68 15.31
CA ALA A 120 11.43 -1.76 15.12
C ALA A 120 10.90 -0.86 14.00
N MET A 121 11.63 0.19 13.62
CA MET A 121 11.22 1.11 12.56
C MET A 121 11.43 0.55 11.16
N GLU A 122 12.12 -0.59 11.01
CA GLU A 122 12.27 -1.27 9.72
C GLU A 122 10.91 -1.64 9.11
N GLY A 123 9.91 -1.91 9.96
CA GLY A 123 8.53 -2.15 9.52
C GLY A 123 7.92 -1.00 8.72
N ILE A 124 8.34 0.24 9.00
CA ILE A 124 7.89 1.44 8.27
C ILE A 124 8.36 1.39 6.81
N GLY A 125 9.49 0.75 6.53
CA GLY A 125 10.03 0.63 5.17
C GLY A 125 9.09 -0.12 4.22
N TYR A 126 8.42 -1.17 4.70
CA TYR A 126 7.43 -1.91 3.88
C TYR A 126 6.21 -1.04 3.55
N TRP A 127 5.71 -0.29 4.53
CA TRP A 127 4.63 0.66 4.30
C TRP A 127 5.06 1.79 3.34
N ALA A 128 6.26 2.34 3.53
CA ALA A 128 6.83 3.36 2.66
C ALA A 128 7.02 2.87 1.22
N ALA A 129 7.40 1.59 1.02
CA ALA A 129 7.51 0.99 -0.30
C ALA A 129 6.14 0.91 -1.01
N GLY A 130 5.07 0.62 -0.27
CA GLY A 130 3.70 0.73 -0.79
C GLY A 130 3.34 2.15 -1.22
N PHE A 131 3.67 3.14 -0.39
CA PHE A 131 3.43 4.54 -0.70
C PHE A 131 4.18 4.98 -1.95
N GLU A 132 5.47 4.64 -2.07
CA GLU A 132 6.29 4.89 -3.26
C GLU A 132 5.73 4.17 -4.49
N TRP A 133 5.23 2.93 -4.34
CA TRP A 133 4.59 2.19 -5.42
C TRP A 133 3.38 2.95 -6.00
N ALA A 134 2.60 3.64 -5.16
CA ALA A 134 1.51 4.48 -5.65
C ALA A 134 2.03 5.69 -6.44
N LEU A 135 3.08 6.38 -5.97
CA LEU A 135 3.65 7.54 -6.65
C LEU A 135 4.29 7.15 -8.00
N ALA A 136 4.94 5.99 -8.06
CA ALA A 136 5.47 5.42 -9.31
C ALA A 136 4.37 5.16 -10.36
N ASN A 137 3.15 4.83 -9.92
CA ASN A 137 2.00 4.63 -10.82
C ASN A 137 1.23 5.94 -11.10
N PHE A 138 1.30 6.91 -10.17
CA PHE A 138 0.54 8.15 -10.18
C PHE A 138 1.45 9.35 -9.85
N PRO A 139 2.04 10.01 -10.86
CA PRO A 139 3.02 11.06 -10.66
C PRO A 139 2.41 12.42 -10.31
N GLN A 140 1.08 12.54 -10.21
CA GLN A 140 0.40 13.84 -10.20
C GLN A 140 0.75 14.68 -8.96
N LEU A 141 1.00 14.06 -7.80
CA LEU A 141 1.48 14.77 -6.61
C LEU A 141 2.86 15.39 -6.81
N GLU A 142 3.78 14.63 -7.42
CA GLU A 142 5.14 15.08 -7.69
C GLU A 142 5.15 16.15 -8.80
N ASP A 143 4.40 15.93 -9.87
CA ASP A 143 4.22 16.86 -11.00
C ASP A 143 3.63 18.20 -10.57
N ALA A 144 2.79 18.21 -9.52
CA ALA A 144 2.20 19.43 -8.99
C ALA A 144 3.25 20.38 -8.37
N ALA A 145 4.44 19.88 -8.02
CA ALA A 145 5.58 20.64 -7.50
C ALA A 145 5.19 21.61 -6.35
N LEU A 146 4.30 21.17 -5.47
CA LEU A 146 3.78 21.98 -4.38
C LEU A 146 4.89 22.27 -3.35
N PRO A 147 5.01 23.50 -2.83
CA PRO A 147 6.01 23.83 -1.83
C PRO A 147 5.92 22.93 -0.59
N GLY A 148 7.07 22.40 -0.16
CA GLY A 148 7.18 21.53 1.02
C GLY A 148 6.83 20.06 0.79
N VAL A 149 6.18 19.70 -0.34
CA VAL A 149 5.94 18.28 -0.66
C VAL A 149 7.24 17.48 -0.81
N PRO A 150 8.29 17.97 -1.50
CA PRO A 150 9.56 17.23 -1.59
C PRO A 150 10.16 16.89 -0.22
N ASP A 151 10.19 17.83 0.72
CA ASP A 151 10.74 17.61 2.07
C ASP A 151 9.91 16.59 2.89
N LEU A 152 8.59 16.54 2.66
CA LEU A 152 7.69 15.56 3.27
C LEU A 152 7.89 14.17 2.67
N LEU A 153 8.05 14.06 1.35
CA LEU A 153 8.35 12.81 0.67
C LEU A 153 9.71 12.25 1.11
N ASP A 154 10.74 13.09 1.20
CA ASP A 154 12.07 12.72 1.74
C ASP A 154 11.98 12.17 3.17
N SER A 155 11.00 12.63 3.96
CA SER A 155 10.79 12.13 5.31
C SER A 155 10.18 10.73 5.34
N ILE A 156 9.36 10.38 4.35
CA ILE A 156 8.81 9.03 4.17
C ILE A 156 9.91 8.11 3.59
N TRP A 157 10.58 8.54 2.52
CA TRP A 157 11.58 7.75 1.80
C TRP A 157 12.83 7.43 2.62
N ARG A 158 13.12 8.18 3.69
CA ARG A 158 14.17 7.84 4.65
C ARG A 158 14.00 6.45 5.28
N HIS A 159 12.78 5.91 5.29
CA HIS A 159 12.49 4.60 5.84
C HIS A 159 12.59 3.46 4.82
N LEU A 160 12.72 3.78 3.52
CA LEU A 160 12.98 2.75 2.51
C LEU A 160 14.33 2.08 2.79
N PRO A 161 14.46 0.77 2.50
CA PRO A 161 15.74 0.11 2.55
C PRO A 161 16.73 0.79 1.61
N GLU A 162 18.02 0.80 1.97
CA GLU A 162 19.06 1.29 1.06
C GLU A 162 18.98 0.53 -0.26
N GLN A 163 18.74 1.23 -1.37
CA GLN A 163 18.82 0.62 -2.69
C GLN A 163 20.23 0.10 -2.90
N ASP A 164 20.36 -1.14 -3.36
CA ASP A 164 21.67 -1.67 -3.69
C ASP A 164 22.24 -0.96 -4.94
N GLU A 165 23.55 -1.11 -5.18
CA GLU A 165 24.24 -0.46 -6.31
C GLU A 165 23.61 -0.78 -7.68
N THR A 166 22.89 -1.91 -7.79
CA THR A 166 22.22 -2.35 -9.01
C THR A 166 20.90 -1.61 -9.21
N GLN A 167 20.10 -1.47 -8.15
CA GLN A 167 18.86 -0.68 -8.15
C GLN A 167 19.14 0.80 -8.43
N GLN A 168 20.17 1.38 -7.79
CA GLN A 168 20.57 2.77 -8.03
C GLN A 168 21.00 3.01 -9.49
N ALA A 169 21.69 2.04 -10.10
CA ALA A 169 22.12 2.13 -11.49
C ALA A 169 20.96 2.01 -12.49
N MET A 170 19.92 1.24 -12.17
CA MET A 170 18.72 1.11 -13.00
C MET A 170 17.84 2.36 -12.95
N THR A 171 17.60 2.92 -11.76
CA THR A 171 16.84 4.17 -11.59
C THR A 171 17.48 5.32 -12.37
N LYS A 172 18.81 5.44 -12.27
CA LYS A 172 19.59 6.47 -13.00
C LYS A 172 19.61 6.29 -14.52
N ALA A 173 19.29 5.10 -15.03
CA ALA A 173 19.22 4.83 -16.47
C ALA A 173 17.84 5.15 -17.08
N LEU A 174 16.84 5.44 -16.23
CA LEU A 174 15.48 5.80 -16.62
C LEU A 174 15.24 7.32 -16.63
N ASP A 175 16.15 8.11 -16.04
CA ASP A 175 16.26 9.58 -16.15
C ASP A 175 17.02 10.03 -17.41
#